data_AF-A0A166B6M1-F1
#
_entry.id   AF-A0A166B6M1-F1
#
_cell.length_a   1.000
_cell.length_b   1.000
_cell.length_c   1.000
_cell.angle_alpha   90.00
_cell.angle_beta   90.00
_cell.angle_gamma   90.00
#
_symmetry.space_group_name_H-M   'P 1'
#
loop_
_entity.id
_entity.type
_entity.pdbx_description
1 polymer ?
#
loop_
_entity_poly.entity_id
_entity_poly.type
_entity_poly.pdbx_seq_one_letter_code
_entity_poly.pdbx_strand_id
1 'polypeptide(L)'
;MSMLGSKQIIARQRPYNDSLLTASDGPDDLRTAVLVELDEAVKPVNPFLAASDMRAPVLKLPTELFIYIVFILQDIWKAKRGDALGWLNMTFVCPYWRTTALEAALLWTNVDLYLGAQWAIAFLDRAKHMPVSLTILTEAEQGEPGDTVTALIAHYTGRSWPSLCAISFRWELQGFRISELPTSVYSSTSLQSLALHNNHLYENDDQKLDFWDMLPSTLLELELVGSLYETLGPVALEGLTPFLARSSNLKAFTISTAYLENLSISSPIGLPALRYLSIMATSDDCLRLVEAIDHPDDILTFALQTGSDFEVPELEAIFRYTHPSSTTTSKERYSTIAFGQMLDNCECGSKYKKTIAACRASDPTGVIQEVFEEGSMLGSPQARDITAADSLRRR
;
A
#
# COMPACT_ATOMS: atom_id res chain seq x y z
N MET A 1 -26.43 -26.37 -27.35
CA MET A 1 -25.61 -25.31 -26.74
C MET A 1 -25.62 -25.53 -25.25
N SER A 2 -24.52 -26.08 -24.74
CA SER A 2 -24.39 -26.65 -23.39
C SER A 2 -24.07 -25.55 -22.39
N MET A 3 -24.94 -25.38 -21.39
CA MET A 3 -24.64 -24.68 -20.15
C MET A 3 -23.66 -25.52 -19.33
N LEU A 4 -22.45 -25.00 -19.11
CA LEU A 4 -21.53 -25.54 -18.10
C LEU A 4 -21.93 -24.94 -16.75
N GLY A 5 -22.47 -25.79 -15.87
CA GLY A 5 -22.82 -25.47 -14.50
C GLY A 5 -21.58 -25.34 -13.63
N SER A 6 -21.35 -24.14 -13.09
CA SER A 6 -20.43 -23.91 -11.99
C SER A 6 -21.00 -24.52 -10.72
N LYS A 7 -20.39 -25.59 -10.22
CA LYS A 7 -20.68 -26.14 -8.89
C LYS A 7 -20.08 -25.21 -7.83
N GLN A 8 -20.93 -24.39 -7.21
CA GLN A 8 -20.62 -23.73 -5.94
C GLN A 8 -20.45 -24.81 -4.86
N ILE A 9 -19.28 -24.84 -4.23
CA ILE A 9 -19.06 -25.57 -2.98
C ILE A 9 -19.64 -24.68 -1.87
N ILE A 10 -20.87 -25.01 -1.44
CA ILE A 10 -21.53 -24.34 -0.32
C ILE A 10 -20.90 -24.85 0.97
N ALA A 11 -19.97 -24.08 1.54
CA ALA A 11 -19.58 -24.24 2.94
C ALA A 11 -20.76 -23.77 3.81
N ARG A 12 -21.46 -24.70 4.46
CA ARG A 12 -22.52 -24.37 5.44
C ARG A 12 -21.88 -23.77 6.68
N GLN A 13 -21.79 -22.44 6.76
CA GLN A 13 -21.58 -21.75 8.04
C GLN A 13 -22.87 -21.88 8.87
N ARG A 14 -22.75 -22.39 10.11
CA ARG A 14 -23.84 -22.36 11.09
C ARG A 14 -23.86 -20.97 11.74
N PRO A 15 -25.05 -20.40 12.01
CA PRO A 15 -25.14 -19.14 12.75
C PRO A 15 -24.57 -19.31 14.16
N TYR A 16 -23.65 -18.42 14.52
CA TYR A 16 -23.07 -18.33 15.85
C TYR A 16 -24.10 -17.70 16.77
N ASN A 17 -24.73 -18.52 17.62
CA ASN A 17 -25.74 -18.09 18.58
C ASN A 17 -25.06 -17.93 19.94
N ASP A 18 -24.75 -16.68 20.30
CA ASP A 18 -23.99 -16.33 21.50
C ASP A 18 -24.95 -16.10 22.68
N SER A 19 -25.45 -17.19 23.26
CA SER A 19 -26.30 -17.12 24.45
C SER A 19 -26.12 -18.36 25.34
N LEU A 20 -25.49 -18.12 26.48
CA LEU A 20 -25.62 -18.86 27.76
C LEU A 20 -25.26 -20.36 27.75
N LEU A 21 -24.00 -20.66 28.05
CA LEU A 21 -23.61 -21.93 28.66
C LEU A 21 -22.74 -21.69 29.89
N THR A 22 -23.39 -21.79 31.05
CA THR A 22 -22.76 -21.98 32.36
C THR A 22 -22.04 -23.33 32.40
N ALA A 23 -20.84 -23.31 32.96
CA ALA A 23 -19.89 -24.41 33.09
C ALA A 23 -20.51 -25.78 33.43
N SER A 24 -20.27 -26.76 32.54
CA SER A 24 -20.38 -28.18 32.80
C SER A 24 -19.08 -28.85 32.32
N ASP A 25 -18.36 -29.45 33.26
CA ASP A 25 -17.05 -30.13 33.14
C ASP A 25 -17.11 -31.44 32.31
N GLY A 26 -17.74 -31.44 31.14
CA GLY A 26 -17.83 -32.66 30.32
C GLY A 26 -18.13 -32.42 28.85
N PRO A 27 -17.12 -32.07 28.05
CA PRO A 27 -17.06 -32.55 26.65
C PRO A 27 -15.66 -32.86 26.08
N ASP A 28 -14.55 -32.58 26.78
CA ASP A 28 -13.20 -32.72 26.21
C ASP A 28 -12.77 -34.19 26.00
N ASP A 29 -13.27 -35.12 26.83
CA ASP A 29 -12.98 -36.55 26.69
C ASP A 29 -13.58 -37.15 25.41
N LEU A 30 -14.78 -36.71 25.02
CA LEU A 30 -15.44 -37.18 23.79
C LEU A 30 -14.72 -36.68 22.54
N ARG A 31 -14.27 -35.42 22.54
CA ARG A 31 -13.50 -34.86 21.43
C ARG A 31 -12.15 -35.57 21.28
N THR A 32 -11.50 -35.88 22.40
CA THR A 32 -10.22 -36.60 22.42
C THR A 32 -10.39 -38.03 21.93
N ALA A 33 -11.43 -38.74 22.37
CA ALA A 33 -11.73 -40.10 21.92
C ALA A 33 -12.03 -40.16 20.41
N VAL A 34 -12.80 -39.20 19.88
CA VAL A 34 -13.11 -39.11 18.44
C VAL A 34 -11.84 -38.83 17.62
N LEU A 35 -10.93 -37.98 18.11
CA LEU A 35 -9.66 -37.70 17.43
C LEU A 35 -8.75 -38.94 17.40
N VAL A 36 -8.72 -39.73 18.46
CA VAL A 36 -7.96 -41.00 18.53
C VAL A 36 -8.53 -42.04 17.57
N GLU A 37 -9.85 -42.21 17.51
CA GLU A 37 -10.48 -43.15 16.59
C GLU A 37 -10.27 -42.74 15.11
N LEU A 38 -10.31 -41.44 14.82
CA LEU A 38 -10.02 -40.92 13.47
C LEU A 38 -8.56 -41.18 13.07
N ASP A 39 -7.60 -41.03 14.00
CA ASP A 39 -6.18 -41.30 13.74
C ASP A 39 -5.94 -42.80 13.46
N GLU A 40 -6.55 -43.70 14.24
CA GLU A 40 -6.50 -45.15 13.99
C GLU A 40 -7.11 -45.53 12.63
N ALA A 41 -8.21 -44.88 12.24
CA ALA A 41 -8.85 -45.11 10.94
C ALA A 41 -8.00 -44.60 9.74
N VAL A 42 -7.14 -43.60 9.94
CA VAL A 42 -6.26 -43.05 8.89
C VAL A 42 -5.00 -43.88 8.67
N LYS A 43 -4.51 -44.59 9.69
CA LYS A 43 -3.32 -45.46 9.60
C LYS A 43 -3.30 -46.42 8.39
N PRO A 44 -4.37 -47.16 8.06
CA PRO A 44 -4.39 -48.05 6.88
C PRO A 44 -4.45 -47.30 5.53
N VAL A 45 -4.86 -46.03 5.51
CA VAL A 45 -4.99 -45.22 4.28
C VAL A 45 -3.66 -44.54 3.90
N ASN A 46 -2.79 -44.31 4.89
CA ASN A 46 -1.48 -43.66 4.70
C ASN A 46 -0.59 -44.24 3.59
N PRO A 47 -0.47 -45.58 3.41
CA PRO A 47 0.37 -46.13 2.33
C PRO A 47 -0.13 -45.76 0.93
N PHE A 48 -1.45 -45.63 0.75
CA PHE A 48 -2.06 -45.25 -0.53
C PHE A 48 -1.88 -43.75 -0.80
N LEU A 49 -2.00 -42.91 0.24
CA LEU A 49 -1.71 -41.49 0.14
C LEU A 49 -0.23 -41.25 -0.20
N ALA A 50 0.70 -41.93 0.48
CA ALA A 50 2.13 -41.84 0.19
C ALA A 50 2.48 -42.25 -1.26
N ALA A 51 1.84 -43.30 -1.78
CA ALA A 51 2.05 -43.73 -3.17
C ALA A 51 1.42 -42.76 -4.21
N SER A 52 0.28 -42.15 -3.88
CA SER A 52 -0.37 -41.13 -4.71
C SER A 52 0.44 -39.83 -4.71
N ASP A 53 0.98 -39.45 -3.57
CA ASP A 53 1.78 -38.24 -3.38
C ASP A 53 3.07 -38.29 -4.20
N MET A 54 3.72 -39.45 -4.30
CA MET A 54 4.89 -39.62 -5.19
C MET A 54 4.58 -39.41 -6.68
N ARG A 55 3.31 -39.49 -7.08
CA ARG A 55 2.89 -39.30 -8.48
C ARG A 55 2.39 -37.90 -8.78
N ALA A 56 1.98 -37.13 -7.78
CA ALA A 56 1.55 -35.75 -7.96
C ALA A 56 2.75 -34.92 -8.45
N PRO A 57 2.75 -34.40 -9.69
CA PRO A 57 3.87 -33.65 -10.23
C PRO A 57 4.26 -32.45 -9.36
N VAL A 58 3.28 -31.89 -8.64
CA VAL A 58 3.48 -30.71 -7.80
C VAL A 58 4.22 -31.00 -6.49
N LEU A 59 4.26 -32.26 -6.04
CA LEU A 59 5.08 -32.67 -4.90
C LEU A 59 6.53 -32.96 -5.29
N LYS A 60 6.85 -32.92 -6.60
CA LYS A 60 8.22 -32.99 -7.12
C LYS A 60 8.84 -31.60 -7.33
N LEU A 61 8.07 -30.55 -7.05
CA LEU A 61 8.56 -29.19 -7.19
C LEU A 61 9.56 -28.90 -6.06
N PRO A 62 10.77 -28.38 -6.36
CA PRO A 62 11.67 -27.85 -5.35
C PRO A 62 10.96 -26.83 -4.46
N THR A 63 11.26 -26.86 -3.17
CA THR A 63 10.68 -25.98 -2.13
C THR A 63 10.76 -24.51 -2.53
N GLU A 64 11.87 -24.10 -3.13
CA GLU A 64 12.14 -22.72 -3.55
C GLU A 64 11.19 -22.27 -4.65
N LEU A 65 10.94 -23.14 -5.64
CA LEU A 65 10.01 -22.86 -6.72
C LEU A 65 8.56 -22.82 -6.23
N PHE A 66 8.21 -23.68 -5.26
CA PHE A 66 6.90 -23.62 -4.62
C PHE A 66 6.70 -22.28 -3.91
N ILE A 67 7.66 -21.85 -3.07
CA ILE A 67 7.58 -20.56 -2.37
C ILE A 67 7.48 -19.41 -3.37
N TYR A 68 8.25 -19.44 -4.46
CA TYR A 68 8.20 -18.41 -5.51
C TYR A 68 6.83 -18.35 -6.19
N ILE A 69 6.20 -19.49 -6.49
CA ILE A 69 4.84 -19.54 -7.04
C ILE A 69 3.85 -18.94 -6.04
N VAL A 70 3.93 -19.33 -4.77
CA VAL A 70 3.02 -18.79 -3.73
C VAL A 70 3.22 -17.30 -3.55
N PHE A 71 4.46 -16.81 -3.62
CA PHE A 71 4.78 -15.39 -3.57
C PHE A 71 4.08 -14.61 -4.69
N ILE A 72 4.21 -15.05 -5.95
CA ILE A 72 3.49 -14.43 -7.09
C ILE A 72 1.96 -14.50 -6.90
N LEU A 73 1.46 -15.61 -6.35
CA LEU A 73 0.02 -15.78 -6.11
C LEU A 73 -0.53 -14.78 -5.09
N GLN A 74 0.28 -14.23 -4.17
CA GLN A 74 -0.20 -13.24 -3.20
C GLN A 74 -0.69 -11.96 -3.89
N ASP A 75 0.00 -11.55 -4.95
CA ASP A 75 -0.34 -10.33 -5.70
C ASP A 75 -1.59 -10.52 -6.57
N ILE A 76 -1.77 -11.73 -7.12
CA ILE A 76 -2.89 -12.07 -8.01
C ILE A 76 -4.15 -12.42 -7.21
N TRP A 77 -4.00 -13.16 -6.12
CA TRP A 77 -5.09 -13.72 -5.32
C TRP A 77 -5.04 -13.23 -3.87
N LYS A 78 -5.27 -11.92 -3.72
CA LYS A 78 -5.30 -11.24 -2.41
C LYS A 78 -6.27 -11.91 -1.45
N ALA A 79 -5.84 -12.10 -0.22
CA ALA A 79 -6.71 -12.57 0.86
C ALA A 79 -7.73 -11.48 1.18
N LYS A 80 -9.00 -11.87 1.37
CA LYS A 80 -10.08 -10.96 1.74
C LYS A 80 -10.79 -11.49 2.97
N ARG A 81 -11.43 -10.59 3.73
CA ARG A 81 -12.28 -10.98 4.84
C ARG A 81 -13.49 -11.79 4.32
N GLY A 82 -13.88 -12.83 5.05
CA GLY A 82 -14.99 -13.73 4.69
C GLY A 82 -14.50 -15.06 4.08
N ASP A 83 -15.28 -15.62 3.16
CA ASP A 83 -15.03 -16.97 2.61
C ASP A 83 -13.87 -17.03 1.59
N ALA A 84 -13.29 -15.88 1.23
CA ALA A 84 -12.22 -15.78 0.24
C ALA A 84 -10.86 -15.53 0.90
N LEU A 85 -10.29 -16.58 1.53
CA LEU A 85 -8.94 -16.54 2.12
C LEU A 85 -7.80 -16.25 1.10
N GLY A 86 -8.12 -16.10 -0.19
CA GLY A 86 -7.13 -15.80 -1.22
C GLY A 86 -6.07 -16.89 -1.32
N TRP A 87 -4.82 -16.45 -1.53
CA TRP A 87 -3.64 -17.31 -1.58
C TRP A 87 -3.46 -18.20 -0.33
N LEU A 88 -4.02 -17.82 0.84
CA LEU A 88 -3.93 -18.65 2.05
C LEU A 88 -4.59 -20.02 1.88
N ASN A 89 -5.52 -20.17 0.93
CA ASN A 89 -6.08 -21.47 0.56
C ASN A 89 -5.00 -22.49 0.14
N MET A 90 -3.86 -22.03 -0.36
CA MET A 90 -2.70 -22.88 -0.69
C MET A 90 -2.19 -23.64 0.55
N THR A 91 -2.34 -23.07 1.74
CA THR A 91 -1.92 -23.70 3.01
C THR A 91 -2.89 -24.79 3.49
N PHE A 92 -3.97 -25.06 2.75
CA PHE A 92 -4.96 -26.08 3.06
C PHE A 92 -5.03 -27.21 2.01
N VAL A 93 -4.19 -27.17 0.97
CA VAL A 93 -4.22 -28.16 -0.13
C VAL A 93 -3.71 -29.52 0.34
N CYS A 94 -2.51 -29.57 0.91
CA CYS A 94 -1.93 -30.78 1.48
C CYS A 94 -0.97 -30.45 2.63
N PRO A 95 -0.61 -31.43 3.49
CA PRO A 95 0.29 -31.20 4.61
C PRO A 95 1.65 -30.62 4.20
N TYR A 96 2.22 -31.08 3.07
CA TYR A 96 3.50 -30.59 2.57
C TYR A 96 3.44 -29.08 2.25
N TRP A 97 2.46 -28.63 1.47
CA TRP A 97 2.30 -27.20 1.14
C TRP A 97 2.07 -26.34 2.36
N ARG A 98 1.27 -26.84 3.30
CA ARG A 98 1.01 -26.16 4.57
C ARG A 98 2.30 -25.93 5.34
N THR A 99 3.06 -26.99 5.60
CA THR A 99 4.31 -26.90 6.37
C THR A 99 5.31 -25.98 5.65
N THR A 100 5.52 -26.19 4.35
CA THR A 100 6.44 -25.37 3.56
C THR A 100 6.06 -23.90 3.57
N ALA A 101 4.77 -23.56 3.37
CA ALA A 101 4.32 -22.18 3.37
C ALA A 101 4.42 -21.53 4.76
N LEU A 102 4.07 -22.25 5.84
CA LEU A 102 4.15 -21.75 7.21
C LEU A 102 5.61 -21.52 7.67
N GLU A 103 6.56 -22.29 7.17
CA GLU A 103 7.99 -22.14 7.50
C GLU A 103 8.66 -21.00 6.73
N ALA A 104 8.15 -20.67 5.54
CA ALA A 104 8.67 -19.63 4.64
C ALA A 104 8.27 -18.22 5.09
N ALA A 105 9.07 -17.63 5.99
CA ALA A 105 8.82 -16.30 6.58
C ALA A 105 8.52 -15.19 5.57
N LEU A 106 9.14 -15.23 4.38
CA LEU A 106 8.92 -14.25 3.29
C LEU A 106 7.45 -14.15 2.86
N LEU A 107 6.68 -15.24 2.95
CA LEU A 107 5.27 -15.25 2.56
C LEU A 107 4.36 -14.51 3.57
N TRP A 108 4.89 -14.10 4.71
CA TRP A 108 4.13 -13.49 5.81
C TRP A 108 4.53 -12.05 6.08
N THR A 109 5.35 -11.44 5.21
CA THR A 109 5.86 -10.08 5.38
C THR A 109 4.88 -9.01 4.93
N ASN A 110 3.86 -9.31 4.13
CA ASN A 110 2.84 -8.35 3.73
C ASN A 110 1.55 -8.60 4.51
N VAL A 111 1.25 -7.73 5.47
CA VAL A 111 0.12 -7.86 6.39
C VAL A 111 -0.99 -6.92 5.97
N ASP A 112 -2.08 -7.49 5.46
CA ASP A 112 -3.33 -6.74 5.24
C ASP A 112 -4.16 -6.73 6.52
N LEU A 113 -4.33 -5.54 7.10
CA LEU A 113 -5.04 -5.37 8.36
C LEU A 113 -6.54 -5.68 8.26
N TYR A 114 -7.13 -5.69 7.06
CA TYR A 114 -8.54 -6.08 6.87
C TYR A 114 -8.81 -7.56 7.12
N LEU A 115 -7.79 -8.41 7.16
CA LEU A 115 -7.96 -9.82 7.55
C LEU A 115 -8.34 -9.96 9.02
N GLY A 116 -8.09 -8.93 9.83
CA GLY A 116 -8.40 -8.90 11.26
C GLY A 116 -7.22 -9.25 12.15
N ALA A 117 -7.33 -8.90 13.44
CA ALA A 117 -6.28 -9.01 14.45
C ALA A 117 -5.60 -10.39 14.51
N GLN A 118 -6.37 -11.48 14.50
CA GLN A 118 -5.80 -12.83 14.61
C GLN A 118 -4.90 -13.19 13.43
N TRP A 119 -5.30 -12.78 12.22
CA TRP A 119 -4.49 -12.99 11.02
C TRP A 119 -3.27 -12.09 11.03
N ALA A 120 -3.43 -10.81 11.37
CA ALA A 120 -2.31 -9.88 11.46
C ALA A 120 -1.23 -10.38 12.44
N ILE A 121 -1.62 -10.77 13.66
CA ILE A 121 -0.70 -11.37 14.65
C ILE A 121 -0.01 -12.61 14.08
N ALA A 122 -0.79 -13.51 13.47
CA ALA A 122 -0.24 -14.75 12.94
C ALA A 122 0.71 -14.54 11.74
N PHE A 123 0.53 -13.47 10.95
CA PHE A 123 1.49 -13.07 9.92
C PHE A 123 2.77 -12.55 10.56
N LEU A 124 2.66 -11.63 11.53
CA LEU A 124 3.82 -11.04 12.20
C LEU A 124 4.67 -12.08 12.92
N ASP A 125 4.04 -13.03 13.62
CA ASP A 125 4.73 -14.14 14.28
C ASP A 125 5.49 -15.04 13.28
N ARG A 126 4.93 -15.23 12.08
CA ARG A 126 5.53 -16.09 11.03
C ARG A 126 6.58 -15.37 10.18
N ALA A 127 6.51 -14.05 10.08
CA ALA A 127 7.55 -13.23 9.42
C ALA A 127 8.90 -13.31 10.16
N LYS A 128 8.90 -13.71 11.44
CA LYS A 128 10.10 -13.89 12.28
C LYS A 128 10.93 -12.59 12.33
N HIS A 129 12.08 -12.56 11.66
CA HIS A 129 13.00 -11.41 11.61
C HIS A 129 12.96 -10.67 10.26
N MET A 130 12.08 -11.07 9.35
CA MET A 130 11.95 -10.42 8.05
C MET A 130 11.30 -9.04 8.22
N PRO A 131 11.73 -8.02 7.46
CA PRO A 131 11.05 -6.73 7.43
C PRO A 131 9.61 -6.89 6.95
N VAL A 132 8.67 -6.27 7.66
CA VAL A 132 7.24 -6.40 7.42
C VAL A 132 6.66 -5.10 6.84
N SER A 133 5.73 -5.25 5.91
CA SER A 133 4.87 -4.20 5.38
C SER A 133 3.47 -4.32 5.98
N LEU A 134 3.00 -3.27 6.65
CA LEU A 134 1.61 -3.16 7.12
C LEU A 134 0.81 -2.38 6.07
N THR A 135 -0.24 -3.00 5.53
CA THR A 135 -1.04 -2.41 4.46
C THR A 135 -2.53 -2.51 4.74
N ILE A 136 -3.27 -1.62 4.08
CA ILE A 136 -4.73 -1.52 4.13
C ILE A 136 -5.14 -1.45 2.66
N LEU A 137 -5.45 -2.61 2.07
CA LEU A 137 -5.53 -2.74 0.60
C LEU A 137 -6.94 -2.62 0.03
N THR A 138 -7.99 -2.73 0.84
CA THR A 138 -9.36 -2.87 0.33
C THR A 138 -10.30 -1.89 0.99
N GLU A 139 -11.10 -1.13 0.25
CA GLU A 139 -12.23 -0.29 0.76
C GLU A 139 -13.36 -1.09 1.44
N ALA A 140 -13.11 -2.32 1.90
CA ALA A 140 -14.16 -3.25 2.25
C ALA A 140 -15.09 -2.69 3.34
N GLU A 141 -16.38 -2.63 3.01
CA GLU A 141 -17.41 -1.82 3.65
C GLU A 141 -17.71 -2.09 5.14
N GLN A 142 -17.11 -3.08 5.83
CA GLN A 142 -17.60 -3.48 7.17
C GLN A 142 -16.55 -4.02 8.14
N GLY A 143 -15.27 -3.66 8.02
CA GLY A 143 -14.26 -3.94 9.04
C GLY A 143 -13.65 -2.66 9.59
N GLU A 144 -13.44 -2.59 10.90
CA GLU A 144 -12.67 -1.52 11.52
C GLU A 144 -11.20 -1.97 11.63
N PRO A 145 -10.34 -1.67 10.64
CA PRO A 145 -8.89 -1.89 10.76
C PRO A 145 -8.29 -1.22 12.00
N GLY A 146 -8.94 -0.17 12.55
CA GLY A 146 -8.60 0.41 13.85
C GLY A 146 -8.63 -0.61 15.00
N ASP A 147 -9.61 -1.52 15.04
CA ASP A 147 -9.64 -2.61 16.02
C ASP A 147 -8.46 -3.56 15.86
N THR A 148 -8.06 -3.82 14.61
CA THR A 148 -6.91 -4.67 14.32
C THR A 148 -5.62 -4.02 14.81
N VAL A 149 -5.43 -2.72 14.56
CA VAL A 149 -4.27 -1.99 15.06
C VAL A 149 -4.27 -1.94 16.59
N THR A 150 -5.41 -1.66 17.21
CA THR A 150 -5.56 -1.68 18.68
C THR A 150 -5.19 -3.04 19.27
N ALA A 151 -5.65 -4.12 18.65
CA ALA A 151 -5.31 -5.48 19.08
C ALA A 151 -3.82 -5.80 18.87
N LEU A 152 -3.18 -5.29 17.82
CA LEU A 152 -1.73 -5.41 17.61
C LEU A 152 -0.95 -4.65 18.69
N ILE A 153 -1.35 -3.42 19.02
CA ILE A 153 -0.75 -2.64 20.10
C ILE A 153 -0.84 -3.41 21.42
N ALA A 154 -2.03 -3.94 21.75
CA ALA A 154 -2.22 -4.78 22.92
C ALA A 154 -1.34 -6.04 22.90
N HIS A 155 -1.25 -6.72 21.76
CA HIS A 155 -0.44 -7.94 21.60
C HIS A 155 1.05 -7.67 21.79
N TYR A 156 1.55 -6.54 21.29
CA TYR A 156 2.95 -6.15 21.40
C TYR A 156 3.25 -5.27 22.62
N THR A 157 2.28 -5.06 23.52
CA THR A 157 2.52 -4.34 24.78
C THR A 157 3.52 -5.15 25.62
N GLY A 158 4.68 -4.56 25.91
CA GLY A 158 5.79 -5.22 26.60
C GLY A 158 6.64 -6.16 25.73
N ARG A 159 6.40 -6.22 24.42
CA ARG A 159 7.21 -6.95 23.43
C ARG A 159 7.90 -5.98 22.48
N SER A 160 8.98 -6.41 21.85
CA SER A 160 9.55 -5.67 20.72
C SER A 160 8.65 -5.82 19.50
N TRP A 161 8.27 -4.71 18.89
CA TRP A 161 7.64 -4.73 17.57
C TRP A 161 8.58 -5.36 16.53
N PRO A 162 8.04 -6.07 15.52
CA PRO A 162 8.84 -6.54 14.41
C PRO A 162 9.40 -5.35 13.61
N SER A 163 10.47 -5.60 12.85
CA SER A 163 11.06 -4.59 11.97
C SER A 163 10.05 -4.26 10.85
N LEU A 164 9.57 -3.03 10.81
CA LEU A 164 8.64 -2.56 9.78
C LEU A 164 9.42 -1.84 8.68
N CYS A 165 9.27 -2.27 7.42
CA CYS A 165 9.85 -1.59 6.27
C CYS A 165 8.86 -0.70 5.52
N ALA A 166 7.57 -0.97 5.64
CA ALA A 166 6.54 -0.15 5.01
C ALA A 166 5.27 -0.07 5.86
N ILE A 167 4.65 1.10 5.89
CA ILE A 167 3.33 1.33 6.48
C ILE A 167 2.49 2.04 5.42
N SER A 168 1.35 1.47 5.04
CA SER A 168 0.49 2.03 3.99
C SER A 168 -0.97 2.05 4.43
N PHE A 169 -1.39 3.20 4.95
CA PHE A 169 -2.74 3.51 5.41
C PHE A 169 -3.36 4.60 4.53
N ARG A 170 -3.52 4.30 3.23
CA ARG A 170 -4.04 5.24 2.22
C ARG A 170 -5.52 5.57 2.36
N TRP A 171 -6.25 4.77 3.14
CA TRP A 171 -7.69 4.88 3.31
C TRP A 171 -8.04 5.50 4.66
N GLU A 172 -9.21 6.12 4.74
CA GLU A 172 -9.78 6.51 6.02
C GLU A 172 -10.05 5.28 6.89
N LEU A 173 -9.66 5.37 8.15
CA LEU A 173 -9.92 4.35 9.15
C LEU A 173 -10.65 5.04 10.29
N GLN A 174 -11.92 4.68 10.47
CA GLN A 174 -12.67 5.19 11.60
C GLN A 174 -11.99 4.72 12.89
N GLY A 175 -11.84 5.66 13.83
CA GLY A 175 -11.36 5.36 15.18
C GLY A 175 -9.87 5.03 15.32
N PHE A 176 -9.06 5.17 14.26
CA PHE A 176 -7.61 4.97 14.35
C PHE A 176 -6.86 6.29 14.16
N ARG A 177 -5.83 6.49 14.96
CA ARG A 177 -4.89 7.61 14.82
C ARG A 177 -3.47 7.09 14.72
N ILE A 178 -2.66 7.74 13.88
CA ILE A 178 -1.26 7.33 13.71
C ILE A 178 -0.47 7.43 15.03
N SER A 179 -0.89 8.32 15.93
CA SER A 179 -0.29 8.51 17.25
C SER A 179 -0.57 7.36 18.24
N GLU A 180 -1.52 6.47 17.94
CA GLU A 180 -1.79 5.28 18.76
C GLU A 180 -0.72 4.21 18.58
N LEU A 181 -0.02 4.19 17.45
CA LEU A 181 1.10 3.28 17.25
C LEU A 181 2.30 3.72 18.10
N PRO A 182 3.00 2.77 18.76
CA PRO A 182 4.17 3.10 19.56
C PRO A 182 5.26 3.80 18.75
N THR A 183 5.95 4.76 19.36
CA THR A 183 7.03 5.52 18.71
C THR A 183 8.18 4.63 18.18
N SER A 184 8.35 3.43 18.73
CA SER A 184 9.30 2.42 18.25
C SER A 184 8.99 1.90 16.85
N VAL A 185 7.73 1.99 16.39
CA VAL A 185 7.32 1.66 15.03
C VAL A 185 7.95 2.63 14.03
N TYR A 186 7.97 3.92 14.36
CA TYR A 186 8.47 4.98 13.49
C TYR A 186 9.98 5.18 13.60
N SER A 187 10.50 5.14 14.83
CA SER A 187 11.94 5.35 15.08
C SER A 187 12.82 4.18 14.64
N SER A 188 12.22 3.10 14.11
CA SER A 188 12.96 2.02 13.48
C SER A 188 13.67 2.51 12.21
N THR A 189 14.97 2.27 12.12
CA THR A 189 15.78 2.63 10.94
C THR A 189 15.44 1.82 9.68
N SER A 190 14.57 0.82 9.79
CA SER A 190 14.18 -0.03 8.67
C SER A 190 13.00 0.52 7.86
N LEU A 191 12.28 1.53 8.36
CA LEU A 191 11.13 2.09 7.65
C LEU A 191 11.61 2.83 6.39
N GLN A 192 11.13 2.36 5.23
CA GLN A 192 11.51 2.85 3.90
C GLN A 192 10.32 3.49 3.17
N SER A 193 9.10 3.01 3.41
CA SER A 193 7.90 3.54 2.76
C SER A 193 6.83 3.89 3.79
N LEU A 194 6.24 5.07 3.65
CA LEU A 194 5.14 5.53 4.48
C LEU A 194 4.05 6.15 3.59
N ALA A 195 2.85 5.57 3.61
CA ALA A 195 1.66 6.15 3.00
C ALA A 195 0.60 6.41 4.07
N LEU A 196 0.10 7.64 4.15
CA LEU A 196 -0.86 8.08 5.15
C LEU A 196 -2.01 8.86 4.52
N HIS A 197 -3.22 8.52 4.93
CA HIS A 197 -4.39 9.35 4.76
C HIS A 197 -4.40 10.53 5.75
N ASN A 198 -4.92 11.70 5.35
CA ASN A 198 -5.01 12.89 6.20
C ASN A 198 -5.79 12.63 7.51
N ASN A 199 -6.81 11.78 7.46
CA ASN A 199 -7.64 11.48 8.63
C ASN A 199 -6.87 10.83 9.80
N HIS A 200 -5.70 10.26 9.53
CA HIS A 200 -4.84 9.65 10.56
C HIS A 200 -4.03 10.64 11.38
N LEU A 201 -3.99 11.92 10.94
CA LEU A 201 -3.23 13.00 11.59
C LEU A 201 -4.11 13.98 12.36
N TYR A 202 -5.44 13.82 12.35
CA TYR A 202 -6.32 14.65 13.15
C TYR A 202 -6.21 14.27 14.63
N GLU A 203 -5.61 15.17 15.40
CA GLU A 203 -5.74 15.17 16.86
C GLU A 203 -6.68 16.28 17.31
N ASN A 204 -7.15 16.13 18.55
CA ASN A 204 -7.84 17.22 19.23
C ASN A 204 -6.83 18.38 19.34
N ASP A 205 -7.24 19.60 18.98
CA ASP A 205 -6.41 20.81 18.75
C ASP A 205 -5.32 21.15 19.80
N ASP A 206 -5.29 20.49 20.95
CA ASP A 206 -4.39 20.77 22.06
C ASP A 206 -3.09 19.93 22.08
N GLN A 207 -2.97 18.88 21.26
CA GLN A 207 -1.78 18.04 21.25
C GLN A 207 -0.94 18.30 19.99
N LYS A 208 0.24 18.88 20.22
CA LYS A 208 1.27 18.96 19.20
C LYS A 208 1.86 17.56 18.99
N LEU A 209 1.70 17.05 17.79
CA LEU A 209 2.32 15.81 17.37
C LEU A 209 3.76 16.05 16.94
N ASP A 210 4.72 15.55 17.73
CA ASP A 210 6.11 15.40 17.28
C ASP A 210 6.24 14.21 16.28
N PHE A 211 5.15 13.82 15.61
CA PHE A 211 5.08 12.69 14.68
C PHE A 211 6.14 12.78 13.59
N TRP A 212 6.21 13.94 12.94
CA TRP A 212 7.17 14.17 11.86
C TRP A 212 8.61 14.05 12.34
N ASP A 213 8.92 14.40 13.59
CA ASP A 213 10.26 14.32 14.17
C ASP A 213 10.69 12.87 14.50
N MET A 214 9.73 11.97 14.67
CA MET A 214 9.99 10.54 14.89
C MET A 214 10.30 9.78 13.61
N LEU A 215 9.95 10.32 12.43
CA LEU A 215 10.19 9.64 11.16
C LEU A 215 11.69 9.63 10.80
N PRO A 216 12.21 8.50 10.30
CA PRO A 216 13.62 8.36 10.04
C PRO A 216 13.98 9.02 8.70
N SER A 217 15.18 9.60 8.62
CA SER A 217 15.71 10.17 7.37
C SER A 217 16.12 9.13 6.32
N THR A 218 15.98 7.83 6.67
CA THR A 218 16.16 6.70 5.75
C THR A 218 14.94 6.44 4.88
N LEU A 219 13.84 7.15 5.10
CA LEU A 219 12.61 7.01 4.32
C LEU A 219 12.91 7.29 2.83
N LEU A 220 12.50 6.35 1.98
CA LEU A 220 12.68 6.40 0.53
C LEU A 220 11.41 6.87 -0.17
N GLU A 221 10.26 6.56 0.40
CA GLU A 221 8.95 6.83 -0.20
C GLU A 221 8.02 7.42 0.85
N LEU A 222 7.46 8.58 0.54
CA LEU A 222 6.44 9.24 1.34
C LEU A 222 5.23 9.55 0.48
N GLU A 223 4.07 9.12 0.93
CA GLU A 223 2.81 9.37 0.26
C GLU A 223 1.79 9.92 1.26
N LEU A 224 1.34 11.14 1.01
CA LEU A 224 0.38 11.86 1.83
C LEU A 224 -0.90 12.02 1.02
N VAL A 225 -1.85 11.11 1.24
CA VAL A 225 -3.13 11.03 0.52
C VAL A 225 -4.20 11.69 1.37
N GLY A 226 -5.18 12.36 0.78
CA GLY A 226 -6.29 12.88 1.57
C GLY A 226 -7.50 13.23 0.74
N SER A 227 -8.63 13.35 1.44
CA SER A 227 -9.88 13.82 0.86
C SER A 227 -9.75 15.29 0.45
N LEU A 228 -10.30 15.65 -0.71
CA LEU A 228 -10.31 17.04 -1.18
C LEU A 228 -11.17 17.97 -0.31
N TYR A 229 -11.99 17.41 0.57
CA TYR A 229 -12.95 18.16 1.38
C TYR A 229 -12.49 18.37 2.82
N GLU A 230 -11.37 17.76 3.21
CA GLU A 230 -10.87 17.75 4.57
C GLU A 230 -9.45 18.32 4.60
N THR A 231 -9.32 19.52 5.13
CA THR A 231 -8.04 20.20 5.25
C THR A 231 -7.42 19.92 6.61
N LEU A 232 -6.18 19.45 6.64
CA LEU A 232 -5.44 19.31 7.89
C LEU A 232 -5.11 20.68 8.47
N GLY A 233 -5.34 20.88 9.76
CA GLY A 233 -4.93 22.10 10.44
C GLY A 233 -3.41 22.31 10.38
N PRO A 234 -2.91 23.56 10.42
CA PRO A 234 -1.48 23.85 10.33
C PRO A 234 -0.65 23.21 11.44
N VAL A 235 -1.25 22.95 12.62
CA VAL A 235 -0.61 22.28 13.76
C VAL A 235 -0.26 20.83 13.43
N ALA A 236 -1.14 20.09 12.74
CA ALA A 236 -0.89 18.69 12.36
C ALA A 236 0.26 18.55 11.33
N LEU A 237 0.55 19.63 10.60
CA LEU A 237 1.62 19.70 9.61
C LEU A 237 2.91 20.33 10.19
N GLU A 238 2.88 20.77 11.45
CA GLU A 238 4.05 21.32 12.12
C GLU A 238 5.13 20.23 12.22
N GLY A 239 6.27 20.42 11.56
CA GLY A 239 7.35 19.44 11.50
C GLY A 239 7.49 18.73 10.15
N LEU A 240 6.48 18.77 9.27
CA LEU A 240 6.58 18.18 7.93
C LEU A 240 7.69 18.86 7.10
N THR A 241 7.75 20.20 7.08
CA THR A 241 8.81 20.92 6.35
C THR A 241 10.22 20.61 6.91
N PRO A 242 10.48 20.66 8.23
CA PRO A 242 11.73 20.17 8.81
C PRO A 242 12.07 18.71 8.48
N PHE A 243 11.06 17.82 8.44
CA PHE A 243 11.24 16.44 8.04
C PHE A 243 11.68 16.32 6.59
N LEU A 244 11.01 17.00 5.65
CA LEU A 244 11.40 17.00 4.25
C LEU A 244 12.81 17.56 4.06
N ALA A 245 13.16 18.65 4.75
CA ALA A 245 14.48 19.27 4.67
C ALA A 245 15.63 18.34 5.11
N ARG A 246 15.39 17.38 6.01
CA ARG A 246 16.40 16.39 6.44
C ARG A 246 16.31 15.04 5.71
N SER A 247 15.34 14.86 4.82
CA SER A 247 15.07 13.59 4.13
C SER A 247 15.86 13.46 2.83
N SER A 248 17.19 13.45 2.93
CA SER A 248 18.07 13.42 1.76
C SER A 248 18.00 12.15 0.92
N ASN A 249 17.40 11.06 1.45
CA ASN A 249 17.23 9.79 0.76
C ASN A 249 15.84 9.62 0.09
N LEU A 250 14.93 10.59 0.26
CA LEU A 250 13.57 10.49 -0.26
C LEU A 250 13.59 10.49 -1.79
N LYS A 251 13.18 9.37 -2.39
CA LYS A 251 13.17 9.13 -3.84
C LYS A 251 11.81 9.38 -4.46
N ALA A 252 10.74 9.03 -3.74
CA ALA A 252 9.38 9.25 -4.18
C ALA A 252 8.61 10.07 -3.15
N PHE A 253 7.94 11.12 -3.62
CA PHE A 253 7.08 11.94 -2.79
C PHE A 253 5.75 12.18 -3.49
N THR A 254 4.67 11.75 -2.85
CA THR A 254 3.30 12.00 -3.28
C THR A 254 2.60 12.83 -2.21
N ILE A 255 1.91 13.90 -2.61
CA ILE A 255 1.20 14.77 -1.66
C ILE A 255 -0.12 15.29 -2.26
N SER A 256 -1.18 15.25 -1.46
CA SER A 256 -2.50 15.76 -1.81
C SER A 256 -2.76 17.19 -1.31
N THR A 257 -3.81 17.79 -1.85
CA THR A 257 -4.25 19.16 -1.51
C THR A 257 -4.53 19.32 -0.02
N ALA A 258 -5.03 18.28 0.65
CA ALA A 258 -5.39 18.28 2.06
C ALA A 258 -4.20 18.63 2.97
N TYR A 259 -3.00 18.28 2.52
CA TYR A 259 -1.75 18.61 3.19
C TYR A 259 -1.17 19.93 2.70
N LEU A 260 -1.23 20.19 1.40
CA LEU A 260 -0.56 21.36 0.83
C LEU A 260 -1.17 22.68 1.31
N GLU A 261 -2.50 22.81 1.35
CA GLU A 261 -3.18 24.07 1.64
C GLU A 261 -2.67 24.76 2.92
N ASN A 262 -2.38 23.97 3.96
CA ASN A 262 -1.91 24.48 5.26
C ASN A 262 -0.40 24.24 5.51
N LEU A 263 0.32 23.66 4.56
CA LEU A 263 1.76 23.41 4.71
C LEU A 263 2.52 24.72 4.67
N SER A 264 3.18 25.11 5.76
CA SER A 264 4.03 26.29 5.80
C SER A 264 5.41 25.99 5.22
N ILE A 265 5.67 26.50 4.02
CA ILE A 265 6.97 26.38 3.34
C ILE A 265 7.67 27.74 3.40
N SER A 266 8.61 27.88 4.34
CA SER A 266 9.35 29.13 4.57
C SER A 266 10.80 29.08 4.10
N SER A 267 11.31 27.89 3.79
CA SER A 267 12.68 27.66 3.34
C SER A 267 12.71 26.68 2.17
N PRO A 268 13.77 26.70 1.35
CA PRO A 268 13.98 25.66 0.36
C PRO A 268 14.05 24.26 0.98
N ILE A 269 13.61 23.26 0.24
CA ILE A 269 13.52 21.86 0.61
C ILE A 269 14.56 21.07 -0.19
N GLY A 270 15.63 20.67 0.50
CA GLY A 270 16.71 19.89 -0.07
C GLY A 270 16.36 18.41 -0.22
N LEU A 271 15.79 18.02 -1.35
CA LEU A 271 15.48 16.62 -1.69
C LEU A 271 16.35 16.09 -2.85
N PRO A 272 17.68 15.93 -2.66
CA PRO A 272 18.62 15.62 -3.74
C PRO A 272 18.41 14.22 -4.36
N ALA A 273 17.81 13.29 -3.62
CA ALA A 273 17.49 11.95 -4.11
C ALA A 273 16.11 11.85 -4.79
N LEU A 274 15.31 12.92 -4.81
CA LEU A 274 13.96 12.88 -5.35
C LEU A 274 13.98 12.60 -6.85
N ARG A 275 13.27 11.57 -7.27
CA ARG A 275 13.14 11.15 -8.68
C ARG A 275 11.68 11.09 -9.12
N TYR A 276 10.76 10.84 -8.19
CA TYR A 276 9.34 10.73 -8.44
C TYR A 276 8.61 11.76 -7.58
N LEU A 277 7.87 12.67 -8.21
CA LEU A 277 7.04 13.65 -7.52
C LEU A 277 5.62 13.60 -8.09
N SER A 278 4.65 13.33 -7.23
CA SER A 278 3.23 13.32 -7.57
C SER A 278 2.49 14.32 -6.70
N ILE A 279 1.78 15.26 -7.31
CA ILE A 279 1.04 16.31 -6.59
C ILE A 279 -0.42 16.25 -6.99
N MET A 280 -1.31 16.19 -6.00
CA MET A 280 -2.76 16.20 -6.19
C MET A 280 -3.37 17.46 -5.56
N ALA A 281 -3.10 18.64 -6.12
CA ALA A 281 -3.49 19.93 -5.54
C ALA A 281 -3.87 21.00 -6.58
N THR A 282 -4.18 22.21 -6.09
CA THR A 282 -4.40 23.40 -6.92
C THR A 282 -3.11 23.82 -7.63
N SER A 283 -3.23 24.61 -8.70
CA SER A 283 -2.08 25.14 -9.45
C SER A 283 -1.13 25.95 -8.57
N ASP A 284 -1.66 26.83 -7.74
CA ASP A 284 -0.88 27.67 -6.82
C ASP A 284 -0.11 26.84 -5.78
N ASP A 285 -0.76 25.82 -5.19
CA ASP A 285 -0.11 24.93 -4.23
C ASP A 285 0.98 24.06 -4.88
N CYS A 286 0.72 23.57 -6.09
CA CYS A 286 1.72 22.84 -6.87
C CYS A 286 2.94 23.72 -7.15
N LEU A 287 2.70 24.95 -7.63
CA LEU A 287 3.77 25.89 -7.95
C LEU A 287 4.59 26.23 -6.72
N ARG A 288 3.93 26.54 -5.60
CA ARG A 288 4.58 26.86 -4.31
C ARG A 288 5.46 25.72 -3.80
N LEU A 289 5.01 24.46 -3.91
CA LEU A 289 5.83 23.32 -3.53
C LEU A 289 7.03 23.14 -4.48
N VAL A 290 6.80 23.22 -5.80
CA VAL A 290 7.85 23.02 -6.80
C VAL A 290 8.92 24.10 -6.72
N GLU A 291 8.53 25.37 -6.50
CA GLU A 291 9.44 26.49 -6.28
C GLU A 291 10.33 26.32 -5.05
N ALA A 292 9.83 25.62 -4.04
CA ALA A 292 10.56 25.39 -2.81
C ALA A 292 11.57 24.24 -2.91
N ILE A 293 11.48 23.34 -3.88
CA ILE A 293 12.44 22.24 -4.05
C ILE A 293 13.74 22.80 -4.64
N ASP A 294 14.91 22.50 -4.04
CA ASP A 294 16.21 23.05 -4.48
C ASP A 294 16.65 22.57 -5.87
N HIS A 295 16.32 21.33 -6.24
CA HIS A 295 16.76 20.66 -7.46
C HIS A 295 15.59 19.97 -8.21
N PRO A 296 14.56 20.74 -8.63
CA PRO A 296 13.39 20.18 -9.29
C PRO A 296 13.72 19.60 -10.68
N ASP A 297 14.89 19.94 -11.23
CA ASP A 297 15.41 19.44 -12.49
C ASP A 297 15.97 18.01 -12.40
N ASP A 298 16.17 17.45 -11.21
CA ASP A 298 16.56 16.04 -11.02
C ASP A 298 15.36 15.07 -10.98
N ILE A 299 14.13 15.60 -11.00
CA ILE A 299 12.90 14.81 -11.03
C ILE A 299 12.77 14.12 -12.40
N LEU A 300 12.69 12.79 -12.38
CA LEU A 300 12.57 11.96 -13.58
C LEU A 300 11.12 11.77 -14.00
N THR A 301 10.24 11.57 -13.02
CA THR A 301 8.81 11.39 -13.21
C THR A 301 8.06 12.41 -12.39
N PHE A 302 7.25 13.21 -13.06
CA PHE A 302 6.45 14.25 -12.46
C PHE A 302 4.98 14.02 -12.83
N ALA A 303 4.14 13.85 -11.82
CA ALA A 303 2.70 13.65 -11.99
C ALA A 303 1.94 14.78 -11.31
N LEU A 304 1.00 15.37 -12.03
CA LEU A 304 0.05 16.35 -11.54
C LEU A 304 -1.35 15.78 -11.68
N GLN A 305 -2.04 15.57 -10.57
CA GLN A 305 -3.47 15.29 -10.59
C GLN A 305 -4.20 16.60 -10.32
N THR A 306 -4.84 17.11 -11.36
CA THR A 306 -5.48 18.41 -11.33
C THR A 306 -6.97 18.24 -11.05
N GLY A 307 -7.51 19.14 -10.20
CA GLY A 307 -8.94 19.42 -10.15
C GLY A 307 -9.48 20.00 -11.47
N SER A 308 -10.67 20.59 -11.45
CA SER A 308 -11.40 20.90 -12.68
C SER A 308 -10.75 21.93 -13.62
N ASP A 309 -9.82 22.79 -13.19
CA ASP A 309 -9.51 24.01 -13.96
C ASP A 309 -8.03 24.45 -13.89
N PHE A 310 -7.08 23.63 -14.34
CA PHE A 310 -5.73 24.15 -14.63
C PHE A 310 -5.73 24.89 -15.96
N GLU A 311 -5.31 26.16 -15.95
CA GLU A 311 -5.06 26.90 -17.17
C GLU A 311 -3.69 26.54 -17.76
N VAL A 312 -3.58 26.61 -19.10
CA VAL A 312 -2.30 26.33 -19.80
C VAL A 312 -1.12 27.16 -19.26
N PRO A 313 -1.27 28.47 -18.95
CA PRO A 313 -0.17 29.27 -18.40
C PRO A 313 0.34 28.78 -17.04
N GLU A 314 -0.53 28.21 -16.21
CA GLU A 314 -0.14 27.67 -14.90
C GLU A 314 0.68 26.38 -15.06
N LEU A 315 0.23 25.49 -15.95
CA LEU A 315 0.99 24.29 -16.29
C LEU A 315 2.36 24.66 -16.85
N GLU A 316 2.42 25.64 -17.75
CA GLU A 316 3.69 26.15 -18.26
C GLU A 316 4.59 26.69 -17.14
N ALA A 317 4.03 27.42 -16.16
CA ALA A 317 4.80 27.92 -15.03
C ALA A 317 5.41 26.77 -14.21
N ILE A 318 4.61 25.75 -13.88
CA ILE A 318 5.08 24.56 -13.14
C ILE A 318 6.16 23.81 -13.93
N PHE A 319 5.95 23.58 -15.23
CA PHE A 319 6.93 22.89 -16.08
C PHE A 319 8.22 23.72 -16.29
N ARG A 320 8.16 25.05 -16.26
CA ARG A 320 9.37 25.90 -16.33
C ARG A 320 10.27 25.72 -15.12
N TYR A 321 9.73 25.47 -13.93
CA TYR A 321 10.54 25.22 -12.73
C TYR A 321 11.20 23.84 -12.75
N THR A 322 10.48 22.82 -13.20
CA THR A 322 11.08 21.48 -13.39
C THR A 322 12.02 21.43 -14.61
N HIS A 323 11.96 22.42 -15.49
CA HIS A 323 12.81 22.60 -16.67
C HIS A 323 13.38 24.01 -16.81
N PRO A 324 14.38 24.40 -16.00
CA PRO A 324 15.03 25.67 -16.21
C PRO A 324 15.64 25.70 -17.62
N SER A 325 15.39 26.79 -18.35
CA SER A 325 15.75 27.02 -19.76
C SER A 325 17.26 27.00 -20.06
N SER A 326 18.09 26.51 -19.14
CA SER A 326 19.54 26.60 -19.18
C SER A 326 20.09 25.92 -20.44
N THR A 327 20.65 26.73 -21.33
CA THR A 327 21.26 26.34 -22.60
C THR A 327 22.61 25.62 -22.43
N THR A 328 23.06 25.35 -21.20
CA THR A 328 24.44 24.95 -20.92
C THR A 328 24.61 23.55 -20.36
N THR A 329 23.54 22.85 -19.99
CA THR A 329 23.61 21.49 -19.45
C THR A 329 22.81 20.52 -20.32
N SER A 330 23.43 19.40 -20.71
CA SER A 330 22.86 18.35 -21.55
C SER A 330 21.75 17.54 -20.86
N LYS A 331 21.04 18.11 -19.87
CA LYS A 331 19.94 17.41 -19.20
C LYS A 331 18.77 17.32 -20.17
N GLU A 332 18.33 16.09 -20.44
CA GLU A 332 17.22 15.81 -21.32
C GLU A 332 15.92 16.41 -20.77
N ARG A 333 15.11 17.00 -21.66
CA ARG A 333 13.74 17.47 -21.34
C ARG A 333 12.85 16.26 -21.07
N TYR A 334 11.67 16.45 -20.47
CA TYR A 334 10.65 15.37 -20.45
C TYR A 334 10.40 14.93 -21.89
N SER A 335 10.69 13.66 -22.17
CA SER A 335 10.58 13.09 -23.51
C SER A 335 9.12 12.80 -23.84
N THR A 336 8.33 12.47 -22.82
CA THR A 336 6.92 12.12 -22.97
C THR A 336 6.08 12.84 -21.93
N ILE A 337 4.95 13.38 -22.39
CA ILE A 337 3.85 13.82 -21.53
C ILE A 337 2.62 13.01 -21.91
N ALA A 338 1.90 12.57 -20.90
CA ALA A 338 0.66 11.84 -21.09
C ALA A 338 -0.46 12.48 -20.27
N PHE A 339 -1.65 12.39 -20.84
CA PHE A 339 -2.88 12.88 -20.25
C PHE A 339 -3.81 11.70 -20.03
N GLY A 340 -4.25 11.51 -18.79
CA GLY A 340 -5.23 10.51 -18.42
C GLY A 340 -6.39 11.13 -17.65
N GLN A 341 -7.51 10.44 -17.62
CA GLN A 341 -8.70 10.86 -16.90
C GLN A 341 -9.11 9.76 -15.91
N MET A 342 -8.94 10.01 -14.62
CA MET A 342 -9.32 9.09 -13.55
C MET A 342 -10.78 9.32 -13.19
N LEU A 343 -11.55 8.25 -13.02
CA LEU A 343 -12.81 8.36 -12.31
C LEU A 343 -12.51 8.47 -10.83
N ASP A 344 -12.97 9.55 -10.22
CA ASP A 344 -13.11 9.61 -8.78
C ASP A 344 -14.40 8.86 -8.43
N ASN A 345 -14.29 7.65 -7.87
CA ASN A 345 -15.42 6.87 -7.38
C ASN A 345 -15.95 7.40 -6.04
N CYS A 346 -15.91 8.72 -5.83
CA CYS A 346 -16.43 9.31 -4.62
C CYS A 346 -17.97 9.27 -4.60
N GLU A 347 -18.54 8.99 -3.43
CA GLU A 347 -19.99 8.84 -3.23
C GLU A 347 -20.80 10.09 -3.63
N CYS A 348 -20.15 11.25 -3.73
CA CYS A 348 -20.77 12.53 -4.09
C CYS A 348 -20.98 12.76 -5.61
N GLY A 349 -20.71 11.74 -6.45
CA GLY A 349 -20.93 11.77 -7.89
C GLY A 349 -19.62 11.76 -8.69
N SER A 350 -19.61 11.06 -9.82
CA SER A 350 -18.42 10.83 -10.63
C SER A 350 -17.83 12.13 -11.16
N LYS A 351 -16.82 12.66 -10.49
CA LYS A 351 -15.97 13.72 -11.05
C LYS A 351 -14.76 13.07 -11.69
N TYR A 352 -14.42 13.54 -12.87
CA TYR A 352 -13.23 13.08 -13.56
C TYR A 352 -12.03 13.93 -13.11
N LYS A 353 -11.01 13.29 -12.57
CA LYS A 353 -9.71 13.91 -12.32
C LYS A 353 -8.88 13.82 -13.59
N LYS A 354 -8.22 14.91 -13.97
CA LYS A 354 -7.24 14.87 -15.07
C LYS A 354 -5.87 14.68 -14.45
N THR A 355 -5.13 13.70 -14.96
CA THR A 355 -3.75 13.44 -14.55
C THR A 355 -2.83 13.74 -15.71
N ILE A 356 -1.84 14.58 -15.44
CA ILE A 356 -0.76 14.92 -16.36
C ILE A 356 0.51 14.27 -15.82
N ALA A 357 1.09 13.35 -16.58
CA ALA A 357 2.35 12.70 -16.20
C ALA A 357 3.43 13.09 -17.22
N ALA A 358 4.62 13.41 -16.75
CA ALA A 358 5.79 13.73 -17.55
C ALA A 358 6.98 12.88 -17.11
N CYS A 359 7.72 12.30 -18.07
CA CYS A 359 8.82 11.39 -17.77
C CYS A 359 10.07 11.66 -18.64
N ARG A 360 11.27 11.49 -18.07
CA ARG A 360 12.58 11.57 -18.75
C ARG A 360 13.23 10.21 -19.01
N ALA A 361 12.55 9.11 -18.69
CA ALA A 361 13.12 7.78 -18.82
C ALA A 361 13.40 7.43 -20.29
N SER A 362 14.40 6.55 -20.51
CA SER A 362 14.69 5.95 -21.80
C SER A 362 13.57 5.07 -22.33
N ASP A 363 12.74 4.52 -21.42
CA ASP A 363 11.46 3.89 -21.71
C ASP A 363 10.33 4.64 -20.98
N PRO A 364 9.86 5.77 -21.54
CA PRO A 364 8.87 6.60 -20.88
C PRO A 364 7.47 5.97 -20.91
N THR A 365 7.22 4.99 -21.79
CA THR A 365 5.86 4.42 -21.95
C THR A 365 5.51 3.51 -20.78
N GLY A 366 6.43 2.63 -20.37
CA GLY A 366 6.21 1.74 -19.22
C GLY A 366 6.00 2.53 -17.92
N VAL A 367 6.86 3.51 -17.65
CA VAL A 367 6.78 4.34 -16.43
C VAL A 367 5.50 5.16 -16.39
N ILE A 368 5.10 5.75 -17.52
CA ILE A 368 3.85 6.52 -17.59
C ILE A 368 2.64 5.61 -17.43
N GLN A 369 2.68 4.41 -18.02
CA GLN A 369 1.61 3.43 -17.89
C GLN A 369 1.44 3.01 -16.42
N GLU A 370 2.54 2.75 -15.70
CA GLU A 370 2.53 2.45 -14.26
C GLU A 370 1.87 3.57 -13.44
N VAL A 371 2.24 4.83 -13.69
CA VAL A 371 1.61 6.01 -13.05
C VAL A 371 0.09 6.05 -13.24
N PHE A 372 -0.42 5.58 -14.38
CA PHE A 372 -1.85 5.53 -14.66
C PHE A 372 -2.54 4.25 -14.16
N GLU A 373 -1.84 3.12 -14.14
CA GLU A 373 -2.35 1.84 -13.62
C GLU A 373 -2.53 1.89 -12.10
N GLU A 374 -1.59 2.51 -11.38
CA GLU A 374 -1.63 2.59 -9.91
C GLU A 374 -2.87 3.30 -9.37
N GLY A 375 -3.39 4.32 -10.05
CA GLY A 375 -4.61 5.00 -9.60
C GLY A 375 -5.91 4.52 -10.26
N SER A 376 -5.93 3.30 -10.83
CA SER A 376 -7.18 2.65 -11.30
C SER A 376 -7.95 3.47 -12.38
N MET A 377 -7.27 3.90 -13.44
CA MET A 377 -7.88 4.61 -14.58
C MET A 377 -8.89 3.75 -15.37
N LEU A 378 -9.97 4.37 -15.87
CA LEU A 378 -10.85 3.81 -16.90
C LEU A 378 -10.39 4.28 -18.29
N GLY A 379 -9.63 3.44 -18.99
CA GLY A 379 -9.21 3.66 -20.39
C GLY A 379 -7.69 3.70 -20.56
N SER A 380 -7.22 3.38 -21.78
CA SER A 380 -5.80 3.45 -22.11
C SER A 380 -5.32 4.91 -22.11
N PRO A 381 -4.27 5.28 -21.36
CA PRO A 381 -3.76 6.64 -21.34
C PRO A 381 -3.35 7.10 -22.75
N GLN A 382 -3.64 8.36 -23.08
CA GLN A 382 -3.14 8.96 -24.32
C GLN A 382 -1.76 9.55 -24.07
N ALA A 383 -0.72 8.73 -24.24
CA ALA A 383 0.66 9.20 -24.24
C ALA A 383 0.97 9.90 -25.57
N ARG A 384 1.58 11.09 -25.50
CA ARG A 384 2.14 11.77 -26.67
C ARG A 384 3.63 11.97 -26.46
N ASP A 385 4.42 11.39 -27.37
CA ASP A 385 5.84 11.71 -27.48
C ASP A 385 5.99 13.13 -28.03
N ILE A 386 6.59 14.01 -27.24
CA ILE A 386 6.76 15.43 -27.60
C ILE A 386 7.95 15.60 -28.54
N THR A 387 8.96 14.74 -28.43
CA THR A 387 10.17 14.82 -29.25
C THR A 387 9.83 14.62 -30.73
N ALA A 388 8.86 13.75 -31.02
CA ALA A 388 8.31 13.56 -32.36
C ALA A 388 7.54 14.80 -32.86
N ALA A 389 6.74 15.45 -32.01
CA ALA A 389 5.90 16.59 -32.38
C ALA A 389 6.71 17.87 -32.69
N ASP A 390 7.78 18.14 -31.94
CA ASP A 390 8.66 19.28 -32.19
C ASP A 390 9.48 19.14 -33.49
N SER A 391 9.78 17.90 -33.89
CA SER A 391 10.46 17.62 -35.17
C SER A 391 9.58 17.89 -36.40
N LEU A 392 8.25 17.80 -36.24
CA LEU A 392 7.25 18.05 -37.28
C LEU A 392 6.87 19.53 -37.44
N ARG A 393 6.99 20.35 -36.38
CA ARG A 393 6.76 21.82 -36.46
C ARG A 393 7.94 22.61 -37.02
N ARG A 394 9.13 22.00 -37.11
CA ARG A 394 10.35 22.63 -37.67
C ARG A 394 10.62 22.25 -39.14
N ARG A 395 9.74 21.48 -39.77
CA ARG A 395 9.70 21.27 -41.22
C ARG A 395 8.53 22.05 -41.79
#